data_AF-A0A661M2I4-F1
#
_entry.id   AF-A0A661M2I4-F1
#
_cell.length_a   1.000
_cell.length_b   1.000
_cell.length_c   1.000
_cell.angle_alpha   90.00
_cell.angle_beta   90.00
_cell.angle_gamma   90.00
#
_symmetry.space_group_name_H-M   'P 1'
#
loop_
_entity.id
_entity.type
_entity.pdbx_description
1 polymer ?
#
loop_
_entity_poly.entity_id
_entity_poly.type
_entity_poly.pdbx_seq_one_letter_code
_entity_poly.pdbx_strand_id
1 'polypeptide(L)'
;MADNPIVDLIGQEEFEWLSSRFSDSTTLMDVPQDILDRLASVDISRRGYGGDRNSVTAIALITFAYRMTHRIPEARHGPKEILLLKVLARAEAQRRKGERDLENPCWRVPLVELITGAVGERVRAMRVMNAPD
;
A
#
# COMPACT_ATOMS: atom_id res chain seq x y z
N MET A 1 -0.91 26.27 -13.78
CA MET A 1 -0.49 24.86 -13.96
C MET A 1 -1.74 24.03 -13.84
N ALA A 2 -2.00 23.09 -14.74
CA ALA A 2 -3.15 22.21 -14.56
C ALA A 2 -2.92 21.39 -13.28
N ASP A 3 -3.77 21.56 -12.28
CA ASP A 3 -3.75 20.75 -11.07
C ASP A 3 -3.86 19.28 -11.49
N ASN A 4 -2.90 18.46 -11.06
CA ASN A 4 -2.90 17.05 -11.40
C ASN A 4 -3.91 16.36 -10.47
N PRO A 5 -5.03 15.85 -10.98
CA PRO A 5 -6.12 15.33 -10.14
C PRO A 5 -5.66 14.16 -9.26
N ILE A 6 -4.61 13.44 -9.65
CA ILE A 6 -4.00 12.38 -8.81
C ILE A 6 -3.24 13.00 -7.64
N VAL A 7 -2.50 14.08 -7.88
CA VAL A 7 -1.77 14.81 -6.82
C VAL A 7 -2.76 15.48 -5.88
N ASP A 8 -3.88 16.01 -6.37
CA ASP A 8 -4.94 16.58 -5.52
C ASP A 8 -5.60 15.52 -4.65
N LEU A 9 -5.89 14.34 -5.24
CA LEU A 9 -6.48 13.22 -4.52
C LEU A 9 -5.52 12.64 -3.49
N ILE A 10 -4.26 12.41 -3.84
CA ILE A 10 -3.27 11.88 -2.92
C ILE A 10 -2.95 12.94 -1.86
N GLY A 11 -2.71 14.17 -2.25
CA GLY A 11 -2.11 15.23 -1.43
C GLY A 11 -0.66 15.46 -1.84
N GLN A 12 -0.26 16.74 -1.89
CA GLN A 12 1.05 17.16 -2.37
C GLN A 12 2.20 16.53 -1.57
N GLU A 13 2.13 16.57 -0.24
CA GLU A 13 3.20 16.07 0.63
C GLU A 13 3.38 14.55 0.51
N GLU A 14 2.28 13.80 0.46
CA GLU A 14 2.37 12.35 0.34
C GLU A 14 2.83 11.92 -1.06
N PHE A 15 2.42 12.65 -2.10
CA PHE A 15 2.93 12.43 -3.45
C PHE A 15 4.43 12.75 -3.55
N GLU A 16 4.88 13.86 -2.96
CA GLU A 16 6.30 14.21 -2.92
C GLU A 16 7.11 13.14 -2.20
N TRP A 17 6.64 12.65 -1.05
CA TRP A 17 7.30 11.54 -0.36
C TRP A 17 7.38 10.27 -1.22
N LEU A 18 6.27 9.87 -1.87
CA LEU A 18 6.25 8.71 -2.78
C LEU A 18 7.22 8.88 -3.96
N SER A 19 7.39 10.09 -4.48
CA SER A 19 8.24 10.35 -5.65
C SER A 19 9.72 10.52 -5.34
N SER A 20 10.07 10.97 -4.13
CA SER A 20 11.43 11.40 -3.78
C SER A 20 12.09 10.60 -2.64
N ARG A 21 11.30 9.97 -1.77
CA ARG A 21 11.80 9.26 -0.58
C ARG A 21 11.55 7.76 -0.64
N PHE A 22 10.45 7.33 -1.27
CA PHE A 22 10.17 5.91 -1.44
C PHE A 22 11.21 5.23 -2.32
N SER A 23 11.83 4.18 -1.78
CA SER A 23 12.95 3.45 -2.36
C SER A 23 12.82 1.93 -2.19
N ASP A 24 13.72 1.17 -2.80
CA ASP A 24 13.84 -0.28 -2.67
C ASP A 24 14.27 -0.74 -1.27
N SER A 25 14.83 0.17 -0.47
CA SER A 25 15.19 -0.03 0.94
C SER A 25 14.12 0.47 1.92
N THR A 26 13.07 1.14 1.44
CA THR A 26 12.03 1.71 2.31
C THR A 26 11.22 0.60 2.98
N THR A 27 11.18 0.62 4.30
CA THR A 27 10.42 -0.32 5.14
C THR A 27 9.07 0.27 5.57
N LEU A 28 8.21 -0.53 6.21
CA LEU A 28 6.95 -0.02 6.79
C LEU A 28 7.19 1.06 7.86
N MET A 29 8.32 0.99 8.57
CA MET A 29 8.66 1.96 9.62
C MET A 29 9.04 3.33 9.06
N ASP A 30 9.45 3.41 7.80
CA ASP A 30 9.84 4.65 7.14
C ASP A 30 8.64 5.41 6.55
N VAL A 31 7.50 4.73 6.40
CA VAL A 31 6.28 5.32 5.82
C VAL A 31 5.70 6.39 6.76
N PRO A 32 5.40 7.61 6.27
CA PRO A 32 4.76 8.66 7.05
C PRO A 32 3.43 8.21 7.68
N GLN A 33 3.13 8.75 8.86
CA GLN A 33 1.92 8.39 9.60
C GLN A 33 0.64 8.65 8.79
N ASP A 34 0.56 9.78 8.08
CA ASP A 34 -0.63 10.12 7.28
C ASP A 34 -0.87 9.14 6.13
N ILE A 35 0.20 8.65 5.49
CA ILE A 35 0.10 7.58 4.49
C ILE A 35 -0.39 6.30 5.14
N LEU A 36 0.18 5.90 6.29
CA LEU A 36 -0.25 4.70 7.01
C LEU A 36 -1.73 4.76 7.42
N ASP A 37 -2.18 5.88 7.97
CA ASP A 37 -3.57 6.05 8.40
C ASP A 37 -4.54 6.01 7.21
N ARG A 38 -4.16 6.55 6.04
CA ARG A 38 -4.94 6.41 4.80
C ARG A 38 -5.02 4.97 4.32
N LEU A 39 -3.88 4.27 4.24
CA LEU A 39 -3.84 2.87 3.83
C LEU A 39 -4.66 1.97 4.78
N ALA A 40 -4.55 2.21 6.09
CA ALA A 40 -5.33 1.49 7.11
C ALA A 40 -6.84 1.73 6.97
N SER A 41 -7.22 2.89 6.44
CA SER A 41 -8.62 3.37 6.29
C SER A 41 -9.25 3.04 4.95
N VAL A 42 -8.56 2.34 4.04
CA VAL A 42 -9.12 1.95 2.74
C VAL A 42 -10.35 1.06 2.92
N ASP A 43 -11.44 1.39 2.24
CA ASP A 43 -12.64 0.54 2.22
C ASP A 43 -12.53 -0.52 1.11
N ILE A 44 -12.20 -1.74 1.52
CA ILE A 44 -12.03 -2.92 0.65
C ILE A 44 -13.35 -3.47 0.09
N SER A 45 -14.51 -2.98 0.56
CA SER A 45 -15.82 -3.43 0.10
C SER A 45 -16.29 -2.69 -1.16
N ARG A 46 -15.62 -1.60 -1.54
CA ARG A 46 -16.00 -0.77 -2.69
C ARG A 46 -15.60 -1.45 -4.00
N ARG A 47 -16.49 -1.38 -5.00
CA ARG A 47 -16.22 -1.91 -6.36
C ARG A 47 -15.34 -0.99 -7.21
N GLY A 48 -15.17 0.28 -6.82
CA GLY A 48 -14.40 1.27 -7.56
C GLY A 48 -13.48 2.06 -6.64
N TYR A 49 -12.18 1.97 -6.88
CA TYR A 49 -11.13 2.58 -6.06
C TYR A 49 -10.69 3.97 -6.53
N GLY A 50 -11.01 4.35 -7.78
CA GLY A 50 -10.47 5.56 -8.42
C GLY A 50 -11.04 6.90 -7.93
N GLY A 51 -12.11 6.90 -7.13
CA GLY A 51 -12.73 8.11 -6.58
C GLY A 51 -12.52 8.31 -5.08
N ASP A 52 -11.74 7.43 -4.44
CA ASP A 52 -11.53 7.43 -3.00
C ASP A 52 -10.06 7.74 -2.69
N ARG A 53 -9.81 8.82 -1.96
CA ARG A 53 -8.46 9.27 -1.61
C ARG A 53 -7.58 8.17 -1.01
N ASN A 54 -8.11 7.40 -0.05
CA ASN A 54 -7.37 6.34 0.61
C ASN A 54 -6.97 5.24 -0.39
N SER A 55 -7.92 4.84 -1.23
CA SER A 55 -7.70 3.82 -2.25
C SER A 55 -6.73 4.28 -3.33
N VAL A 56 -6.79 5.55 -3.75
CA VAL A 56 -5.85 6.15 -4.71
C VAL A 56 -4.44 6.22 -4.11
N THR A 57 -4.29 6.55 -2.82
CA THR A 57 -2.98 6.49 -2.14
C THR A 57 -2.42 5.06 -2.12
N ALA A 58 -3.26 4.04 -1.87
CA ALA A 58 -2.84 2.63 -1.93
C ALA A 58 -2.39 2.23 -3.34
N ILE A 59 -3.18 2.57 -4.37
CA ILE A 59 -2.84 2.31 -5.77
C ILE A 59 -1.53 2.99 -6.15
N ALA A 60 -1.32 4.24 -5.73
CA ALA A 60 -0.09 4.96 -5.99
C ALA A 60 1.12 4.24 -5.39
N LEU A 61 1.06 3.85 -4.11
CA LEU A 61 2.15 3.13 -3.46
C LEU A 61 2.45 1.79 -4.16
N ILE A 62 1.43 1.00 -4.51
CA ILE A 62 1.59 -0.25 -5.28
C ILE A 62 2.28 0.05 -6.61
N THR A 63 1.83 1.09 -7.32
CA THR A 63 2.39 1.48 -8.62
C THR A 63 3.85 1.86 -8.50
N PHE A 64 4.22 2.65 -7.49
CA PHE A 64 5.62 2.99 -7.23
C PHE A 64 6.45 1.73 -6.96
N ALA A 65 5.98 0.83 -6.07
CA ALA A 65 6.69 -0.42 -5.77
C ALA A 65 6.91 -1.32 -7.00
N TYR A 66 5.90 -1.45 -7.86
CA TYR A 66 6.01 -2.19 -9.12
C TYR A 66 6.98 -1.53 -10.11
N ARG A 67 6.95 -0.20 -10.22
CA ARG A 67 7.89 0.54 -11.08
C ARG A 67 9.34 0.33 -10.66
N MET A 68 9.62 0.27 -9.36
CA MET A 68 10.98 0.02 -8.86
C MET A 68 11.52 -1.36 -9.24
N THR A 69 10.64 -2.35 -9.44
CA THR A 69 11.03 -3.72 -9.81
C THR A 69 10.94 -3.98 -11.31
N HIS A 70 10.64 -2.95 -12.11
CA HIS A 70 10.36 -3.08 -13.55
C HIS A 70 9.28 -4.11 -13.88
N ARG A 71 8.36 -4.36 -12.93
CA ARG A 71 7.22 -5.27 -13.10
C ARG A 71 5.95 -4.45 -13.38
N ILE A 72 4.98 -5.09 -14.01
CA ILE A 72 3.65 -4.51 -14.24
C ILE A 72 2.67 -5.13 -13.24
N PRO A 73 1.90 -4.32 -12.48
CA PRO A 73 0.87 -4.85 -11.62
C PRO A 73 -0.26 -5.46 -12.46
N GLU A 74 -0.70 -6.65 -12.08
CA GLU A 74 -1.82 -7.30 -12.77
C GLU A 74 -3.14 -6.85 -12.12
N ALA A 75 -4.06 -6.28 -12.91
CA ALA A 75 -5.30 -5.70 -12.40
C ALA A 75 -6.14 -6.68 -11.54
N ARG A 76 -6.13 -7.98 -11.88
CA ARG A 76 -6.81 -9.04 -11.12
C ARG A 76 -6.33 -9.20 -9.68
N HIS A 77 -5.13 -8.71 -9.36
CA HIS A 77 -4.54 -8.79 -8.02
C HIS A 77 -4.75 -7.51 -7.19
N GLY A 78 -5.20 -6.42 -7.81
CA GLY A 78 -5.37 -5.12 -7.14
C GLY A 78 -6.11 -5.19 -5.80
N PRO A 79 -7.29 -5.84 -5.70
CA PRO A 79 -8.00 -5.96 -4.41
C PRO A 79 -7.19 -6.67 -3.32
N LYS A 80 -6.40 -7.72 -3.67
CA LYS A 80 -5.58 -8.45 -2.71
C LYS A 80 -4.37 -7.63 -2.26
N GLU A 81 -3.78 -6.85 -3.17
CA GLU A 81 -2.65 -5.97 -2.86
C GLU A 81 -3.06 -4.80 -1.98
N ILE A 82 -4.22 -4.20 -2.26
CA ILE A 82 -4.82 -3.18 -1.40
C ILE A 82 -5.13 -3.75 -0.01
N LEU A 83 -5.70 -4.96 0.06
CA LEU A 83 -5.96 -5.62 1.34
C LEU A 83 -4.66 -5.88 2.13
N LEU A 84 -3.61 -6.35 1.46
CA LEU A 84 -2.29 -6.57 2.07
C LEU A 84 -1.76 -5.26 2.67
N LEU A 85 -1.75 -4.18 1.88
CA LEU A 85 -1.29 -2.88 2.35
C LEU A 85 -2.11 -2.36 3.54
N LYS A 86 -3.45 -2.50 3.48
CA LYS A 86 -4.32 -2.12 4.59
C LYS A 86 -3.95 -2.84 5.88
N VAL A 87 -3.73 -4.15 5.83
CA VAL A 87 -3.39 -4.96 7.01
C VAL A 87 -2.02 -4.54 7.56
N LEU A 88 -1.01 -4.41 6.71
CA LEU A 88 0.34 -4.00 7.09
C LEU A 88 0.35 -2.60 7.70
N ALA A 89 -0.29 -1.64 7.05
CA ALA A 89 -0.34 -0.25 7.49
C ALA A 89 -1.10 -0.10 8.81
N ARG A 90 -2.23 -0.81 8.97
CA ARG A 90 -2.98 -0.80 10.23
C ARG A 90 -2.15 -1.35 11.38
N ALA A 91 -1.42 -2.44 11.16
CA ALA A 91 -0.56 -3.02 12.20
C ALA A 91 0.56 -2.04 12.63
N GLU A 92 1.24 -1.41 11.67
CA GLU A 92 2.29 -0.43 11.97
C GLU A 92 1.74 0.84 12.65
N ALA A 93 0.60 1.37 12.17
CA ALA A 93 -0.04 2.53 12.79
C ALA A 93 -0.44 2.26 14.25
N GLN A 94 -0.98 1.08 14.54
CA GLN A 94 -1.32 0.67 15.91
C GLN A 94 -0.08 0.50 16.80
N ARG A 95 1.01 -0.06 16.25
CA ARG A 95 2.29 -0.18 16.96
C ARG A 95 2.83 1.19 17.37
N ARG A 96 2.83 2.18 16.46
CA ARG A 96 3.31 3.54 16.74
C ARG A 96 2.50 4.25 17.84
N LYS A 97 1.20 3.93 17.93
CA LYS A 97 0.30 4.46 18.96
C LYS A 97 0.42 3.72 20.30
N GLY A 98 1.25 2.66 20.39
CA GLY A 98 1.36 1.80 21.57
C GLY A 98 0.12 0.92 21.81
N GLU A 99 -0.78 0.80 20.83
CA GLU A 99 -2.03 0.04 20.95
C GLU A 99 -1.83 -1.46 20.76
N ARG A 100 -0.66 -1.87 20.23
CA ARG A 100 -0.28 -3.26 20.03
C ARG A 100 1.20 -3.44 20.27
N ASP A 101 1.51 -4.36 21.19
CA ASP A 101 2.85 -4.89 21.37
C ASP A 101 3.00 -6.14 20.51
N LEU A 102 3.32 -5.92 19.24
CA LEU A 102 3.64 -6.99 18.31
C LEU A 102 5.13 -6.89 17.99
N GLU A 103 5.83 -8.00 17.85
CA GLU A 103 7.07 -8.05 17.11
C GLU A 103 6.78 -8.71 15.76
N ASN A 104 6.67 -7.91 14.70
CA ASN A 104 6.49 -8.44 13.35
C ASN A 104 7.78 -8.27 12.55
N PRO A 105 8.47 -9.37 12.16
CA PRO A 105 9.70 -9.27 11.37
C PRO A 105 9.48 -8.56 10.03
N CYS A 106 8.26 -8.56 9.49
CA CYS A 106 7.92 -7.87 8.25
C CYS A 106 8.09 -6.34 8.33
N TRP A 107 8.14 -5.74 9.51
CA TRP A 107 8.31 -4.28 9.63
C TRP A 107 9.67 -3.78 9.18
N ARG A 108 10.69 -4.65 9.23
CA ARG A 108 12.06 -4.34 8.78
C ARG A 108 12.32 -4.81 7.36
N VAL A 109 11.38 -5.54 6.77
CA VAL A 109 11.48 -5.98 5.38
C VAL A 109 11.13 -4.81 4.47
N PRO A 110 11.87 -4.59 3.37
CA PRO A 110 11.51 -3.57 2.41
C PRO A 110 10.08 -3.75 1.88
N LEU A 111 9.32 -2.65 1.84
CA LEU A 111 7.93 -2.66 1.44
C LEU A 111 7.74 -3.13 -0.01
N VAL A 112 8.72 -2.81 -0.88
CA VAL A 112 8.77 -3.33 -2.25
C VAL A 112 8.82 -4.86 -2.28
N GLU A 113 9.60 -5.49 -1.40
CA GLU A 113 9.69 -6.95 -1.30
C GLU A 113 8.40 -7.55 -0.75
N LEU A 114 7.76 -6.90 0.23
CA LEU A 114 6.47 -7.35 0.76
C LEU A 114 5.37 -7.34 -0.32
N ILE A 115 5.37 -6.35 -1.21
CA ILE A 115 4.35 -6.20 -2.26
C ILE A 115 4.67 -7.07 -3.47
N THR A 116 5.89 -6.99 -3.99
CA THR A 116 6.26 -7.60 -5.29
C THR A 116 7.01 -8.91 -5.14
N GLY A 117 7.63 -9.16 -4.00
CA GLY A 117 8.42 -10.37 -3.73
C GLY A 117 7.57 -11.56 -3.29
N ALA A 118 8.23 -12.55 -2.69
CA ALA A 118 7.64 -13.84 -2.35
C ALA A 118 6.43 -13.73 -1.41
N VAL A 119 6.43 -12.75 -0.49
CA VAL A 119 5.29 -12.51 0.42
C VAL A 119 4.06 -12.09 -0.38
N GLY A 120 4.19 -11.09 -1.24
CA GLY A 120 3.10 -10.63 -2.10
C GLY A 120 2.63 -11.70 -3.07
N GLU A 121 3.55 -12.50 -3.62
CA GLU A 121 3.20 -13.62 -4.52
C GLU A 121 2.37 -14.68 -3.80
N ARG A 122 2.74 -15.03 -2.56
CA ARG A 122 1.93 -15.95 -1.73
C ARG A 122 0.55 -15.39 -1.45
N VAL A 123 0.43 -14.10 -1.11
CA VAL A 123 -0.87 -13.45 -0.86
C VAL A 123 -1.73 -13.46 -2.13
N ARG A 124 -1.15 -13.17 -3.31
CA ARG A 124 -1.84 -13.25 -4.60
C ARG A 124 -2.33 -14.67 -4.89
N ALA A 125 -1.54 -15.68 -4.56
CA ALA A 125 -1.85 -17.09 -4.74
C ALA A 125 -2.87 -17.66 -3.74
N MET A 126 -3.10 -17.00 -2.59
CA MET A 126 -4.09 -17.46 -1.62
C MET A 126 -5.51 -17.46 -2.21
N ARG A 127 -6.24 -18.57 -1.98
CA ARG A 127 -7.68 -18.65 -2.19
C ARG A 127 -8.37 -17.87 -1.08
N VAL A 128 -8.66 -16.58 -1.28
CA VAL A 128 -9.61 -15.86 -0.42
C VAL A 128 -10.44 -14.81 -1.17
N MET A 129 -11.75 -14.90 -0.88
CA MET A 129 -12.91 -14.00 -0.97
C MET A 129 -13.63 -13.61 -2.28
N ASN A 130 -13.09 -13.65 -3.50
CA ASN A 130 -13.90 -13.33 -4.71
C ASN A 130 -13.47 -14.09 -5.98
N ALA A 131 -13.37 -15.42 -5.91
CA ALA A 131 -13.38 -16.23 -7.12
C ALA A 131 -14.61 -17.14 -7.05
N PRO A 132 -15.65 -16.92 -7.88
CA PRO A 132 -16.54 -18.03 -8.19
C PRO A 132 -15.75 -19.06 -9.00
N ASP A 133 -16.06 -20.34 -8.77
CA ASP A 133 -15.64 -21.44 -9.64
C ASP A 133 -16.21 -21.27 -11.06
#